data_AF-A0A2M6ZC74-F1
#
_entry.id   AF-A0A2M6ZC74-F1
#
_cell.length_a   1.000
_cell.length_b   1.000
_cell.length_c   1.000
_cell.angle_alpha   90.00
_cell.angle_beta   90.00
_cell.angle_gamma   90.00
#
_symmetry.space_group_name_H-M   'P 1'
#
loop_
_entity.id
_entity.type
_entity.pdbx_description
1 polymer ?
#
loop_
_entity_poly.entity_id
_entity_poly.type
_entity_poly.pdbx_seq_one_letter_code
_entity_poly.pdbx_strand_id
1 'polypeptide(L)'
;MKTKEIFLRDPLSWKIVNEGVSSNNTEDLATLRYELESFVCEGEYLNGMRRILQGYRDNFNSSEQKAAWISGFYGSGKSHLAKVLRYLWINFTFPDGTTARSLAHLPVEITDLLTEISTLGKRHEGLHMAGGTLKAGTGSVRLRIMSLFFKSVGLPEGYPYAKFLIHLKRDGKFNAFKKAIEAQGKDFAKELGRLYGSGAVAKAYVQCHDHLKDPSQ
;
A
#
# COMPACT_ATOMS: atom_id res chain seq x y z
N MET A 1 -28.46 23.40 27.90
CA MET A 1 -27.78 22.46 26.98
C MET A 1 -27.48 23.21 25.70
N LYS A 2 -26.20 23.45 25.38
CA LYS A 2 -25.78 24.08 24.13
C LYS A 2 -25.80 23.03 23.02
N THR A 3 -26.18 23.38 21.79
CA THR A 3 -26.24 22.42 20.65
C THR A 3 -24.93 21.67 20.44
N LYS A 4 -23.78 22.30 20.72
CA LYS A 4 -22.47 21.65 20.61
C LYS A 4 -22.26 20.45 21.55
N GLU A 5 -23.01 20.39 22.66
CA GLU A 5 -22.95 19.31 23.66
C GLU A 5 -23.69 18.04 23.20
N ILE A 6 -24.44 18.10 22.09
CA ILE A 6 -25.10 16.94 21.48
C ILE A 6 -24.11 16.09 20.66
N PHE A 7 -23.07 16.71 20.11
CA PHE A 7 -22.14 16.04 19.22
C PHE A 7 -21.10 15.24 20.02
N LEU A 8 -20.73 14.08 19.49
CA LEU A 8 -19.67 13.23 20.06
C LEU A 8 -18.32 13.96 20.14
N ARG A 9 -18.06 14.89 19.21
CA ARG A 9 -16.85 15.73 19.16
C ARG A 9 -17.27 17.19 19.05
N ASP A 10 -16.56 18.10 19.73
CA ASP A 10 -16.90 19.53 19.70
C ASP A 10 -16.69 20.08 18.27
N PRO A 11 -17.77 20.47 17.56
CA PRO A 11 -17.71 20.90 16.16
C PRO A 11 -16.91 22.20 15.95
N LEU A 12 -16.63 22.96 17.01
CA LEU A 12 -15.81 24.18 16.92
C LEU A 12 -14.30 23.87 16.90
N SER A 13 -13.92 22.68 17.39
CA SER A 13 -12.52 22.25 17.47
C SER A 13 -12.18 21.15 16.47
N TRP A 14 -13.15 20.30 16.13
CA TRP A 14 -12.97 19.14 15.27
C TRP A 14 -13.03 19.54 13.78
N LYS A 15 -11.91 19.39 13.07
CA LYS A 15 -11.81 19.70 11.63
C LYS A 15 -11.86 18.43 10.78
N ILE A 16 -12.57 18.50 9.66
CA ILE A 16 -12.58 17.45 8.64
C ILE A 16 -11.32 17.62 7.78
N VAL A 17 -10.30 16.81 8.03
CA VAL A 17 -8.97 16.96 7.43
C VAL A 17 -8.98 16.75 5.91
N ASN A 18 -9.86 15.88 5.40
CA ASN A 18 -9.92 15.50 3.99
C ASN A 18 -11.06 16.17 3.21
N GLU A 19 -11.73 17.17 3.80
CA GLU A 19 -12.91 17.85 3.21
C GLU A 19 -14.02 16.89 2.74
N GLY A 20 -14.08 15.69 3.33
CA GLY A 20 -15.05 14.64 2.96
C GLY A 20 -14.65 13.80 1.74
N VAL A 21 -13.45 13.97 1.19
CA VAL A 21 -12.98 13.22 0.00
C VAL A 21 -11.82 12.30 0.37
N SER A 22 -12.03 11.00 0.21
CA SER A 22 -10.96 10.01 0.43
C SER A 22 -10.16 9.75 -0.84
N SER A 23 -8.84 9.97 -0.78
CA SER A 23 -7.90 9.62 -1.84
C SER A 23 -7.15 8.33 -1.51
N ASN A 24 -7.11 7.41 -2.47
CA ASN A 24 -6.35 6.15 -2.38
C ASN A 24 -4.90 6.28 -2.88
N ASN A 25 -4.52 7.47 -3.38
CA ASN A 25 -3.21 7.72 -4.01
C ASN A 25 -2.24 8.50 -3.10
N THR A 26 -2.73 9.07 -2.00
CA THR A 26 -1.92 9.85 -1.06
C THR A 26 -1.55 8.99 0.15
N GLU A 27 -0.34 9.21 0.66
CA GLU A 27 0.22 8.55 1.85
C GLU A 27 0.28 9.51 3.04
N ASP A 28 -0.55 10.57 3.03
CA ASP A 28 -0.65 11.47 4.17
C ASP A 28 -1.19 10.74 5.41
N LEU A 29 -0.30 10.52 6.37
CA LEU A 29 -0.58 9.79 7.60
C LEU A 29 -1.55 10.55 8.51
N ALA A 30 -1.56 11.88 8.47
CA ALA A 30 -2.50 12.67 9.27
C ALA A 30 -3.94 12.45 8.77
N THR A 31 -4.15 12.53 7.46
CA THR A 31 -5.42 12.18 6.83
C THR A 31 -5.81 10.73 7.09
N LEU A 32 -4.88 9.77 6.96
CA LEU A 32 -5.18 8.36 7.22
C LEU A 32 -5.63 8.13 8.67
N ARG A 33 -4.94 8.73 9.64
CA ARG A 33 -5.34 8.65 11.05
C ARG A 33 -6.75 9.19 11.26
N TYR A 34 -7.03 10.37 10.73
CA TYR A 34 -8.36 10.98 10.78
C TYR A 34 -9.43 10.05 10.18
N GLU A 35 -9.17 9.48 9.00
CA GLU A 35 -10.09 8.55 8.33
C GLU A 35 -10.37 7.29 9.15
N LEU A 36 -9.35 6.72 9.80
CA LEU A 36 -9.51 5.55 10.67
C LEU A 36 -10.27 5.88 11.96
N GLU A 37 -9.95 7.00 12.62
CA GLU A 37 -10.62 7.44 13.86
C GLU A 37 -12.09 7.82 13.65
N SER A 38 -12.42 8.33 12.46
CA SER A 38 -13.78 8.74 12.08
C SER A 38 -14.56 7.64 11.34
N PHE A 39 -13.95 6.47 11.12
CA PHE A 39 -14.61 5.37 10.44
C PHE A 39 -15.71 4.74 11.30
N VAL A 40 -16.94 4.77 10.79
CA VAL A 40 -18.11 4.12 11.42
C VAL A 40 -18.42 2.85 10.66
N CYS A 41 -18.17 1.70 11.27
CA CYS A 41 -18.41 0.39 10.66
C CYS A 41 -19.79 -0.15 11.05
N GLU A 42 -20.84 0.44 10.47
CA GLU A 42 -22.24 0.05 10.72
C GLU A 42 -22.99 -0.16 9.41
N GLY A 43 -24.19 -0.76 9.48
CA GLY A 43 -25.07 -0.97 8.32
C GLY A 43 -24.36 -1.66 7.14
N GLU A 44 -24.39 -1.02 5.97
CA GLU A 44 -23.81 -1.58 4.75
C GLU A 44 -22.27 -1.64 4.76
N TYR A 45 -21.58 -0.80 5.54
CA TYR A 45 -20.13 -0.94 5.71
C TYR A 45 -19.78 -2.20 6.50
N LEU A 46 -20.52 -2.47 7.57
CA LEU A 46 -20.37 -3.70 8.34
C LEU A 46 -20.68 -4.93 7.48
N ASN A 47 -21.84 -4.94 6.80
CA ASN A 47 -22.24 -6.04 5.93
C ASN A 47 -21.22 -6.31 4.81
N GLY A 48 -20.77 -5.25 4.15
CA GLY A 48 -19.77 -5.34 3.08
C GLY A 48 -18.42 -5.85 3.59
N MET A 49 -17.89 -5.27 4.67
CA MET A 49 -16.60 -5.66 5.23
C MET A 49 -16.62 -7.11 5.71
N ARG A 50 -17.66 -7.51 6.42
CA ARG A 50 -17.89 -8.88 6.86
C ARG A 50 -17.87 -9.86 5.68
N ARG A 51 -18.66 -9.60 4.63
CA ARG A 51 -18.73 -10.46 3.44
C ARG A 51 -17.37 -10.60 2.74
N ILE A 52 -16.59 -9.52 2.67
CA ILE A 52 -15.25 -9.53 2.06
C ILE A 52 -14.28 -10.38 2.89
N LEU A 53 -14.21 -10.13 4.20
CA LEU A 53 -13.28 -10.81 5.09
C LEU A 53 -13.63 -12.29 5.27
N GLN A 54 -14.91 -12.63 5.50
CA GLN A 54 -15.39 -14.02 5.55
C GLN A 54 -15.13 -14.72 4.22
N GLY A 55 -15.44 -14.06 3.10
CA GLY A 55 -15.21 -14.60 1.76
C GLY A 55 -13.74 -14.98 1.53
N TYR A 56 -12.80 -14.13 1.94
CA TYR A 56 -11.37 -14.45 1.87
C TYR A 56 -11.00 -15.64 2.77
N ARG A 57 -11.37 -15.56 4.06
CA ARG A 57 -11.04 -16.58 5.07
C ARG A 57 -11.55 -17.95 4.67
N ASP A 58 -12.82 -18.04 4.31
CA ASP A 58 -13.49 -19.32 4.04
C ASP A 58 -12.96 -19.98 2.76
N ASN A 59 -12.40 -19.20 1.83
CA ASN A 59 -11.83 -19.70 0.57
C ASN A 59 -10.29 -19.79 0.62
N PHE A 60 -9.65 -19.54 1.76
CA PHE A 60 -8.18 -19.43 1.86
C PHE A 60 -7.44 -20.65 1.27
N ASN A 61 -7.94 -21.87 1.53
CA ASN A 61 -7.36 -23.12 1.02
C ASN A 61 -7.92 -23.57 -0.33
N SER A 62 -8.78 -22.78 -0.96
CA SER A 62 -9.33 -23.07 -2.29
C SER A 62 -8.30 -22.76 -3.37
N SER A 63 -8.43 -23.40 -4.54
CA SER A 63 -7.65 -23.07 -5.74
C SER A 63 -7.99 -21.67 -6.30
N GLU A 64 -9.14 -21.12 -5.91
CA GLU A 64 -9.62 -19.82 -6.36
C GLU A 64 -9.97 -18.90 -5.19
N GLN A 65 -9.59 -17.63 -5.31
CA GLN A 65 -9.94 -16.58 -4.35
C GLN A 65 -11.03 -15.66 -4.90
N LYS A 66 -11.97 -15.28 -4.02
CA LYS A 66 -13.08 -14.41 -4.39
C LYS A 66 -12.63 -12.96 -4.44
N ALA A 67 -12.83 -12.31 -5.59
CA ALA A 67 -12.74 -10.86 -5.70
C ALA A 67 -14.00 -10.20 -5.14
N ALA A 68 -13.87 -8.95 -4.67
CA ALA A 68 -14.97 -8.14 -4.19
C ALA A 68 -15.24 -6.95 -5.11
N TRP A 69 -16.52 -6.66 -5.36
CA TRP A 69 -16.96 -5.48 -6.07
C TRP A 69 -17.80 -4.60 -5.14
N ILE A 70 -17.34 -3.37 -4.87
CA ILE A 70 -18.01 -2.41 -3.99
C ILE A 70 -18.80 -1.43 -4.87
N SER A 71 -20.13 -1.55 -4.86
CA SER A 71 -21.06 -0.67 -5.59
C SER A 71 -21.84 0.25 -4.65
N GLY A 72 -22.43 1.32 -5.19
CA GLY A 72 -23.16 2.32 -4.41
C GLY A 72 -23.10 3.73 -5.00
N PHE A 73 -23.98 4.63 -4.53
CA PHE A 73 -24.12 6.00 -5.05
C PHE A 73 -22.87 6.86 -4.84
N TYR A 74 -22.76 7.97 -5.56
CA TYR A 74 -21.72 8.97 -5.29
C TYR A 74 -21.82 9.46 -3.83
N GLY A 75 -20.68 9.71 -3.17
CA GLY A 75 -20.67 10.13 -1.77
C GLY A 75 -20.94 9.03 -0.72
N SER A 76 -21.34 7.81 -1.11
CA SER A 76 -21.54 6.69 -0.16
C SER A 76 -20.25 6.12 0.47
N GLY A 77 -19.09 6.69 0.13
CA GLY A 77 -17.77 6.33 0.69
C GLY A 77 -17.22 4.94 0.30
N LYS A 78 -17.58 4.40 -0.87
CA LYS A 78 -16.99 3.17 -1.44
C LYS A 78 -15.45 3.15 -1.42
N SER A 79 -14.84 4.23 -1.93
CA SER A 79 -13.38 4.36 -1.97
C SER A 79 -12.76 4.51 -0.58
N HIS A 80 -13.52 5.07 0.37
CA HIS A 80 -13.13 5.19 1.77
C HIS A 80 -13.13 3.82 2.45
N LEU A 81 -14.20 3.02 2.27
CA LEU A 81 -14.27 1.64 2.74
C LEU A 81 -13.09 0.80 2.23
N ALA A 82 -12.79 0.87 0.92
CA ALA A 82 -11.65 0.17 0.33
C ALA A 82 -10.31 0.61 0.95
N LYS A 83 -10.12 1.92 1.15
CA LYS A 83 -8.90 2.47 1.76
C LYS A 83 -8.74 2.04 3.21
N VAL A 84 -9.78 2.18 4.03
CA VAL A 84 -9.77 1.78 5.44
C VAL A 84 -9.48 0.29 5.56
N LEU A 85 -10.21 -0.55 4.81
CA LEU A 85 -10.00 -2.00 4.81
C LEU A 85 -8.55 -2.37 4.47
N ARG A 86 -7.93 -1.68 3.51
CA ARG A 86 -6.52 -1.89 3.14
C ARG A 86 -5.55 -1.71 4.31
N TYR A 87 -5.76 -0.71 5.16
CA TYR A 87 -4.91 -0.45 6.32
C TYR A 87 -5.26 -1.31 7.54
N LEU A 88 -6.54 -1.66 7.70
CA LEU A 88 -6.98 -2.64 8.70
C LEU A 88 -6.42 -4.04 8.41
N TRP A 89 -6.35 -4.42 7.13
CA TRP A 89 -5.83 -5.70 6.66
C TRP A 89 -4.44 -6.00 7.23
N ILE A 90 -3.47 -5.11 6.99
CA ILE A 90 -2.09 -5.27 7.51
C ILE A 90 -1.92 -4.80 8.97
N ASN A 91 -2.98 -4.32 9.62
CA ASN A 91 -2.91 -3.60 10.89
C ASN A 91 -1.80 -2.54 10.92
N PHE A 92 -1.86 -1.60 9.97
CA PHE A 92 -0.79 -0.62 9.75
C PHE A 92 -0.36 0.07 11.05
N THR A 93 0.95 0.10 11.30
CA THR A 93 1.54 0.72 12.49
C THR A 93 2.06 2.10 12.14
N PHE A 94 1.54 3.11 12.82
CA PHE A 94 1.98 4.50 12.67
C PHE A 94 3.33 4.74 13.35
N PRO A 95 4.04 5.84 13.01
CA PRO A 95 5.34 6.16 13.62
C PRO A 95 5.33 6.29 15.14
N ASP A 96 4.17 6.60 15.74
CA ASP A 96 3.96 6.69 17.20
C ASP A 96 3.65 5.32 17.85
N GLY A 97 3.65 4.23 17.09
CA GLY A 97 3.32 2.88 17.55
C GLY A 97 1.82 2.58 17.59
N THR A 98 0.95 3.55 17.36
CA THR A 98 -0.50 3.32 17.27
C THR A 98 -0.81 2.46 16.04
N THR A 99 -1.80 1.57 16.13
CA THR A 99 -2.18 0.69 15.01
C THR A 99 -3.51 1.08 14.37
N ALA A 100 -3.71 0.70 13.11
CA ALA A 100 -4.97 0.98 12.41
C ALA A 100 -6.18 0.38 13.13
N ARG A 101 -6.05 -0.84 13.67
CA ARG A 101 -7.14 -1.52 14.40
C ARG A 101 -7.38 -0.95 15.80
N SER A 102 -6.41 -0.26 16.41
CA SER A 102 -6.64 0.45 17.68
C SER A 102 -7.29 1.83 17.50
N LEU A 103 -7.23 2.41 16.30
CA LEU A 103 -7.88 3.69 15.98
C LEU A 103 -9.33 3.53 15.52
N ALA A 104 -9.61 2.49 14.73
CA ALA A 104 -10.94 2.24 14.20
C ALA A 104 -11.84 1.57 15.24
N HIS A 105 -13.02 2.14 15.48
CA HIS A 105 -14.04 1.54 16.34
C HIS A 105 -14.80 0.47 15.54
N LEU A 106 -14.35 -0.78 15.62
CA LEU A 106 -14.86 -1.90 14.85
C LEU A 106 -15.75 -2.82 15.69
N PRO A 107 -16.87 -3.32 15.14
CA PRO A 107 -17.64 -4.39 15.78
C PRO A 107 -16.80 -5.65 16.00
N VAL A 108 -17.12 -6.40 17.06
CA VAL A 108 -16.39 -7.61 17.47
C VAL A 108 -16.25 -8.61 16.32
N GLU A 109 -17.32 -8.81 15.53
CA GLU A 109 -17.30 -9.72 14.38
C GLU A 109 -16.21 -9.35 13.34
N ILE A 110 -15.96 -8.06 13.12
CA ILE A 110 -14.91 -7.59 12.21
C ILE A 110 -13.53 -7.77 12.83
N THR A 111 -13.38 -7.47 14.12
CA THR A 111 -12.09 -7.64 14.81
C THR A 111 -11.67 -9.10 14.89
N ASP A 112 -12.62 -10.01 15.07
CA ASP A 112 -12.37 -11.45 15.11
C ASP A 112 -11.91 -11.95 13.74
N LEU A 113 -12.62 -11.59 12.66
CA LEU A 113 -12.22 -11.94 11.29
C LEU A 113 -10.82 -11.42 10.93
N LEU A 114 -10.52 -10.16 11.26
CA LEU A 114 -9.20 -9.58 11.03
C LEU A 114 -8.10 -10.28 11.85
N THR A 115 -8.42 -10.77 13.05
CA THR A 115 -7.49 -11.51 13.92
C THR A 115 -7.22 -12.91 13.37
N GLU A 116 -8.25 -13.60 12.90
CA GLU A 116 -8.12 -14.89 12.22
C GLU A 116 -7.28 -14.77 10.95
N ILE A 117 -7.55 -13.76 10.10
CA ILE A 117 -6.76 -13.49 8.89
C ILE A 117 -5.30 -13.16 9.24
N SER A 118 -5.04 -12.40 10.29
CA SER A 118 -3.68 -12.17 10.78
C SER A 118 -3.01 -13.45 11.27
N THR A 119 -3.76 -14.36 11.88
CA THR A 119 -3.25 -15.67 12.31
C THR A 119 -2.91 -16.54 11.11
N LEU A 120 -3.75 -16.55 10.07
CA LEU A 120 -3.44 -17.20 8.79
C LEU A 120 -2.17 -16.59 8.19
N GLY A 121 -2.10 -15.27 8.04
CA GLY A 121 -0.91 -14.58 7.53
C GLY A 121 0.37 -14.98 8.27
N LYS A 122 0.36 -15.03 9.61
CA LYS A 122 1.53 -15.44 10.42
C LYS A 122 1.97 -16.90 10.21
N ARG A 123 1.05 -17.81 9.85
CA ARG A 123 1.38 -19.21 9.52
C ARG A 123 1.98 -19.34 8.12
N HIS A 124 1.91 -18.29 7.31
CA HIS A 124 2.43 -18.22 5.94
C HIS A 124 3.45 -17.07 5.85
N GLU A 125 3.44 -16.29 4.75
CA GLU A 125 4.40 -15.21 4.47
C GLU A 125 3.92 -13.82 4.95
N GLY A 126 3.02 -13.78 5.92
CA GLY A 126 2.44 -12.54 6.43
C GLY A 126 1.29 -11.99 5.58
N LEU A 127 0.89 -10.76 5.88
CA LEU A 127 -0.15 -10.03 5.14
C LEU A 127 0.49 -8.90 4.36
N HIS A 128 0.09 -8.76 3.11
CA HIS A 128 0.51 -7.68 2.22
C HIS A 128 -0.70 -6.90 1.72
N MET A 129 -0.49 -5.62 1.40
CA MET A 129 -1.50 -4.80 0.74
C MET A 129 -0.89 -4.07 -0.44
N ALA A 130 -1.72 -3.80 -1.44
CA ALA A 130 -1.44 -2.92 -2.57
C ALA A 130 -2.75 -2.21 -2.91
N GLY A 131 -2.67 -0.92 -3.26
CA GLY A 131 -3.87 -0.20 -3.69
C GLY A 131 -3.57 1.17 -4.24
N GLY A 132 -4.47 1.64 -5.10
CA GLY A 132 -4.40 2.93 -5.77
C GLY A 132 -5.50 3.02 -6.81
N THR A 133 -5.63 4.17 -7.47
CA THR A 133 -6.67 4.37 -8.48
C THR A 133 -6.20 3.93 -9.86
N LEU A 134 -6.91 2.98 -10.47
CA LEU A 134 -6.78 2.69 -11.89
C LEU A 134 -7.63 3.69 -12.70
N LYS A 135 -7.08 4.86 -13.00
CA LYS A 135 -7.76 5.86 -13.84
C LYS A 135 -7.90 5.34 -15.27
N ALA A 136 -9.03 5.61 -15.93
CA ALA A 136 -9.16 5.45 -17.37
C ALA A 136 -8.15 6.37 -18.09
N GLY A 137 -7.52 5.87 -19.14
CA GLY A 137 -6.48 6.61 -19.86
C GLY A 137 -5.74 5.72 -20.85
N THR A 138 -4.89 6.32 -21.69
CA THR A 138 -4.06 5.60 -22.67
C THR A 138 -2.97 4.78 -21.97
N GLY A 139 -2.59 3.64 -22.57
CA GLY A 139 -1.55 2.75 -22.06
C GLY A 139 -2.08 1.44 -21.45
N SER A 140 -1.15 0.56 -21.06
CA SER A 140 -1.49 -0.81 -20.62
C SER A 140 -2.08 -0.84 -19.20
N VAL A 141 -3.27 -1.44 -19.05
CA VAL A 141 -3.87 -1.74 -17.72
C VAL A 141 -2.97 -2.68 -16.93
N ARG A 142 -2.36 -3.67 -17.61
CA ARG A 142 -1.42 -4.61 -16.99
C ARG A 142 -0.24 -3.88 -16.35
N LEU A 143 0.37 -2.92 -17.04
CA LEU A 143 1.51 -2.17 -16.49
C LEU A 143 1.11 -1.29 -15.30
N ARG A 144 -0.11 -0.74 -15.30
CA ARG A 144 -0.65 0.03 -14.16
C ARG A 144 -0.91 -0.85 -12.94
N ILE A 145 -1.43 -2.06 -13.13
CA ILE A 145 -1.56 -3.02 -12.02
C ILE A 145 -0.18 -3.38 -11.48
N MET A 146 0.79 -3.66 -12.36
CA MET A 146 2.15 -3.98 -11.94
C MET A 146 2.82 -2.82 -11.18
N SER A 147 2.60 -1.57 -11.60
CA SER A 147 3.18 -0.42 -10.90
C SER A 147 2.67 -0.29 -9.46
N LEU A 148 1.38 -0.57 -9.21
CA LEU A 148 0.82 -0.61 -7.85
C LEU A 148 1.48 -1.69 -6.99
N PHE A 149 1.71 -2.88 -7.55
CA PHE A 149 2.43 -3.94 -6.84
C PHE A 149 3.88 -3.56 -6.56
N PHE A 150 4.60 -3.04 -7.56
CA PHE A 150 5.99 -2.60 -7.36
C PHE A 150 6.11 -1.54 -6.28
N LYS A 151 5.27 -0.50 -6.34
CA LYS A 151 5.22 0.54 -5.32
C LYS A 151 4.98 -0.05 -3.93
N SER A 152 4.06 -1.01 -3.81
CA SER A 152 3.73 -1.62 -2.51
C SER A 152 4.89 -2.37 -1.86
N VAL A 153 5.89 -2.80 -2.63
CA VAL A 153 7.10 -3.49 -2.13
C VAL A 153 8.36 -2.61 -2.21
N GLY A 154 8.19 -1.29 -2.37
CA GLY A 154 9.29 -0.32 -2.44
C GLY A 154 10.13 -0.40 -3.72
N LEU A 155 9.58 -0.97 -4.81
CA LEU A 155 10.20 -0.96 -6.12
C LEU A 155 9.72 0.24 -6.96
N PRO A 156 10.51 0.70 -7.96
CA PRO A 156 10.07 1.71 -8.89
C PRO A 156 8.80 1.31 -9.65
N GLU A 157 7.91 2.26 -9.91
CA GLU A 157 6.65 2.00 -10.62
C GLU A 157 6.83 1.54 -12.07
N GLY A 158 7.89 2.01 -12.74
CA GLY A 158 8.17 1.66 -14.14
C GLY A 158 8.74 0.24 -14.26
N TYR A 159 8.06 -0.59 -15.07
CA TYR A 159 8.41 -2.01 -15.23
C TYR A 159 9.87 -2.30 -15.56
N PRO A 160 10.54 -1.60 -16.50
CA PRO A 160 11.95 -1.88 -16.79
C PRO A 160 12.86 -1.67 -15.57
N TYR A 161 12.62 -0.62 -14.79
CA TYR A 161 13.40 -0.30 -13.60
C TYR A 161 13.13 -1.31 -12.47
N ALA A 162 11.87 -1.66 -12.23
CA ALA A 162 11.51 -2.69 -11.26
C ALA A 162 12.12 -4.05 -11.62
N LYS A 163 11.99 -4.47 -12.88
CA LYS A 163 12.54 -5.74 -13.38
C LYS A 163 14.06 -5.79 -13.21
N PHE A 164 14.76 -4.71 -13.54
CA PHE A 164 16.20 -4.61 -13.34
C PHE A 164 16.58 -4.82 -11.86
N LEU A 165 15.89 -4.14 -10.93
CA LEU A 165 16.14 -4.35 -9.50
C LEU A 165 15.77 -5.75 -9.01
N ILE A 166 14.69 -6.35 -9.53
CA ILE A 166 14.29 -7.73 -9.21
C ILE A 166 15.39 -8.70 -9.62
N HIS A 167 15.98 -8.55 -10.81
CA HIS A 167 17.10 -9.37 -11.25
C HIS A 167 18.32 -9.19 -10.35
N LEU A 168 18.69 -7.94 -10.03
CA LEU A 168 19.80 -7.68 -9.11
C LEU A 168 19.59 -8.29 -7.72
N LYS A 169 18.34 -8.29 -7.21
CA LYS A 169 17.99 -8.93 -5.93
C LYS A 169 18.08 -10.45 -6.03
N ARG A 170 17.53 -11.05 -7.09
CA ARG A 170 17.62 -12.49 -7.37
C ARG A 170 19.07 -12.96 -7.45
N ASP A 171 19.93 -12.16 -8.06
CA ASP A 171 21.35 -12.49 -8.26
C ASP A 171 22.22 -12.09 -7.04
N GLY A 172 21.63 -11.61 -5.94
CA GLY A 172 22.35 -11.23 -4.71
C GLY A 172 23.19 -9.96 -4.79
N LYS A 173 23.09 -9.20 -5.90
CA LYS A 173 23.97 -8.07 -6.23
C LYS A 173 23.39 -6.70 -5.90
N PHE A 174 22.11 -6.61 -5.57
CA PHE A 174 21.42 -5.34 -5.33
C PHE A 174 22.15 -4.44 -4.32
N ASN A 175 22.59 -4.98 -3.18
CA ASN A 175 23.26 -4.19 -2.15
C ASN A 175 24.63 -3.68 -2.60
N ALA A 176 25.42 -4.51 -3.30
CA ALA A 176 26.71 -4.11 -3.87
C ALA A 176 26.53 -3.03 -4.94
N PHE A 177 25.55 -3.21 -5.82
CA PHE A 177 25.20 -2.26 -6.88
C PHE A 177 24.78 -0.90 -6.31
N LYS A 178 23.89 -0.89 -5.31
CA LYS A 178 23.46 0.34 -4.63
C LYS A 178 24.65 1.07 -4.00
N LYS A 179 25.50 0.35 -3.26
CA LYS A 179 26.71 0.91 -2.63
C LYS A 179 27.70 1.46 -3.67
N ALA A 180 27.87 0.78 -4.81
CA ALA A 180 28.75 1.24 -5.88
C ALA A 180 28.28 2.56 -6.53
N ILE A 181 26.96 2.81 -6.59
CA ILE A 181 26.44 4.12 -7.00
C ILE A 181 26.70 5.18 -5.93
N GLU A 182 26.41 4.87 -4.67
CA GLU A 182 26.59 5.80 -3.55
C GLU A 182 28.06 6.17 -3.33
N ALA A 183 29.00 5.23 -3.53
CA ALA A 183 30.44 5.46 -3.48
C ALA A 183 30.95 6.44 -4.56
N GLN A 184 30.18 6.65 -5.63
CA GLN A 184 30.45 7.68 -6.63
C GLN A 184 29.91 9.07 -6.23
N GLY A 185 29.38 9.22 -5.00
CA GLY A 185 28.78 10.46 -4.51
C GLY A 185 27.44 10.78 -5.18
N LYS A 186 26.74 9.77 -5.71
CA LYS A 186 25.47 9.91 -6.44
C LYS A 186 24.30 9.35 -5.62
N ASP A 187 23.13 9.93 -5.84
CA ASP A 187 21.89 9.45 -5.25
C ASP A 187 21.32 8.28 -6.08
N PHE A 188 21.13 7.14 -5.42
CA PHE A 188 20.67 5.92 -6.08
C PHE A 188 19.33 6.10 -6.81
N ALA A 189 18.35 6.79 -6.20
CA ALA A 189 17.02 6.93 -6.78
C ALA A 189 17.05 7.82 -8.04
N LYS A 190 17.80 8.93 -8.00
CA LYS A 190 17.99 9.83 -9.15
C LYS A 190 18.72 9.14 -10.30
N GLU A 191 19.78 8.40 -10.02
CA GLU A 191 20.53 7.68 -11.06
C GLU A 191 19.71 6.54 -11.67
N LEU A 192 18.94 5.80 -10.86
CA LEU A 192 18.04 4.76 -11.36
C LEU A 192 16.94 5.33 -12.27
N GLY A 193 16.44 6.54 -11.99
CA GLY A 193 15.53 7.26 -12.88
C GLY A 193 16.12 7.59 -14.25
N ARG A 194 17.45 7.53 -14.37
CA ARG A 194 18.22 7.71 -15.60
C ARG A 194 18.93 6.43 -16.03
N LEU A 195 18.37 5.25 -15.70
CA LEU A 195 18.99 3.92 -15.89
C LEU A 195 19.78 3.78 -17.21
N TYR A 196 19.20 4.22 -18.33
CA TYR A 196 19.79 4.06 -19.66
C TYR A 196 20.92 5.06 -20.01
N GLY A 197 21.00 6.19 -19.30
CA GLY A 197 21.98 7.26 -19.58
C GLY A 197 22.93 7.55 -18.42
N SER A 198 22.77 6.87 -17.28
CA SER A 198 23.62 7.09 -16.11
C SER A 198 24.93 6.31 -16.24
N GLY A 199 26.03 7.05 -16.39
CA GLY A 199 27.38 6.47 -16.30
C GLY A 199 27.64 5.84 -14.92
N ALA A 200 27.01 6.34 -13.86
CA ALA A 200 27.16 5.78 -12.51
C ALA A 200 26.51 4.40 -12.39
N VAL A 201 25.31 4.23 -12.96
CA VAL A 201 24.64 2.92 -13.10
C VAL A 201 25.50 1.96 -13.91
N ALA A 202 26.02 2.40 -15.06
CA ALA A 202 26.85 1.54 -15.92
C ALA A 202 28.09 1.03 -15.18
N LYS A 203 28.85 1.93 -14.54
CA LYS A 203 30.04 1.58 -13.75
C LYS A 203 29.71 0.63 -12.60
N ALA A 204 28.65 0.93 -11.84
CA ALA A 204 28.21 0.08 -10.73
C ALA A 204 27.78 -1.32 -11.21
N TYR A 205 27.13 -1.41 -12.37
CA TYR A 205 26.71 -2.69 -12.93
C TYR A 205 27.91 -3.55 -13.34
N VAL A 206 28.89 -2.97 -14.05
CA VAL A 206 30.13 -3.64 -14.44
C VAL A 206 30.90 -4.11 -13.21
N GLN A 207 31.05 -3.26 -12.19
CA GLN A 207 31.74 -3.62 -10.95
C GLN A 207 31.10 -4.80 -10.21
N CYS A 208 29.79 -5.01 -10.34
CA CYS A 208 29.08 -6.13 -9.71
C CYS A 208 29.08 -7.41 -10.56
N HIS A 209 29.65 -7.39 -11.76
CA HIS A 209 29.61 -8.50 -12.70
C HIS A 209 30.99 -8.74 -13.29
N ASP A 210 31.76 -9.62 -12.64
CA ASP A 210 33.16 -9.91 -12.98
C ASP A 210 33.39 -10.37 -14.44
N HIS A 211 32.35 -10.89 -15.10
CA HIS A 211 32.40 -11.30 -16.51
C HIS A 211 32.23 -10.14 -17.50
N LEU A 212 31.78 -8.98 -17.03
CA LEU A 212 31.71 -7.75 -17.80
C LEU A 212 33.03 -7.00 -17.57
N LYS A 213 33.90 -7.01 -18.57
CA LYS A 213 35.09 -6.15 -18.55
C LYS A 213 34.66 -4.71 -18.76
N ASP A 214 35.40 -3.78 -18.16
CA ASP A 214 35.24 -2.35 -18.48
C ASP A 214 35.54 -2.17 -19.98
N PRO A 215 34.62 -1.61 -20.79
CA PRO A 215 34.87 -1.37 -22.21
C PRO A 215 36.05 -0.41 -22.48
N SER A 216 36.55 0.28 -21.44
CA SER A 216 37.75 1.11 -21.50
C SER A 216 39.06 0.35 -21.20
N GLN A 217 39.00 -0.95 -20.91
CA GLN A 217 40.13 -1.89 -20.88
C GLN A 217 40.18 -2.74 -22.14
#